data_AF-A0AAC8TH61-F1
#
_entry.id   AF-A0AAC8TH61-F1
#
_cell.length_a   1.000
_cell.length_b   1.000
_cell.length_c   1.000
_cell.angle_alpha   90.00
_cell.angle_beta   90.00
_cell.angle_gamma   90.00
#
_symmetry.space_group_name_H-M   'P 1'
#
loop_
_entity.id
_entity.type
_entity.pdbx_description
1 polymer ?
#
loop_
_entity_poly.entity_id
_entity_poly.type
_entity_poly.pdbx_seq_one_letter_code
_entity_poly.pdbx_strand_id
1 'polypeptide(L)'
;MARARKQTRSSSGREALRKNGMMAHLLDSLDAGQDIGHYGRLVFAMVARHFMDDEELRDTLLQDPAFDEGQALSLLEQVKARDYSPPRREKVLQFQAQQEFPICPNAEDPDACNVYKDLQFPESVYEHISEYREQKAHTHDEDSQAAGSP
;
A
#
# COMPACT_ATOMS: atom_id res chain seq x y z
N MET A 1 9.56 -34.43 -6.89
CA MET A 1 8.19 -33.89 -6.91
C MET A 1 8.10 -32.76 -5.88
N ALA A 2 8.05 -31.49 -6.31
CA ALA A 2 8.04 -30.33 -5.40
C ALA A 2 7.24 -29.15 -5.99
N ARG A 3 5.94 -29.35 -6.25
CA ARG A 3 5.04 -28.30 -6.80
C ARG A 3 3.72 -28.12 -6.06
N ALA A 4 3.58 -28.63 -4.83
CA ALA A 4 2.31 -28.61 -4.09
C ALA A 4 2.19 -27.52 -3.00
N ARG A 5 3.20 -26.67 -2.78
CA ARG A 5 3.18 -25.64 -1.71
C ARG A 5 2.90 -24.22 -2.15
N LYS A 6 2.89 -23.93 -3.47
CA LYS A 6 2.72 -22.56 -4.00
C LYS A 6 1.26 -22.15 -4.18
N GLN A 7 0.36 -23.09 -4.50
CA GLN A 7 -1.04 -22.81 -4.85
C GLN A 7 -1.96 -22.41 -3.68
N THR A 8 -1.60 -22.71 -2.43
CA THR A 8 -2.44 -22.40 -1.25
C THR A 8 -2.18 -21.03 -0.63
N ARG A 9 -1.05 -20.37 -0.95
CA ARG A 9 -0.80 -18.99 -0.48
C ARG A 9 -1.37 -17.93 -1.42
N SER A 10 -1.33 -18.17 -2.73
CA SER A 10 -1.71 -17.17 -3.74
C SER A 10 -3.21 -16.82 -3.72
N SER A 11 -4.08 -17.84 -3.63
CA SER A 11 -5.53 -17.62 -3.47
C SER A 11 -5.84 -16.84 -2.19
N SER A 12 -5.27 -17.24 -1.05
CA SER A 12 -5.53 -16.59 0.24
C SER A 12 -5.04 -15.15 0.33
N GLY A 13 -3.93 -14.79 -0.32
CA GLY A 13 -3.37 -13.43 -0.29
C GLY A 13 -4.22 -12.42 -1.04
N ARG A 14 -4.59 -12.75 -2.29
CA ARG A 14 -5.53 -11.96 -3.09
C ARG A 14 -6.90 -11.87 -2.41
N GLU A 15 -7.43 -12.98 -1.90
CA GLU A 15 -8.70 -12.99 -1.16
C GLU A 15 -8.67 -12.10 0.08
N ALA A 16 -7.55 -12.06 0.81
CA ALA A 16 -7.38 -11.16 1.96
C ALA A 16 -7.43 -9.70 1.53
N LEU A 17 -6.69 -9.33 0.47
CA LEU A 17 -6.69 -7.97 -0.07
C LEU A 17 -8.07 -7.52 -0.53
N ARG A 18 -8.85 -8.42 -1.15
CA ARG A 18 -10.22 -8.12 -1.62
C ARG A 18 -11.21 -7.76 -0.50
N LYS A 19 -10.86 -7.99 0.77
CA LYS A 19 -11.67 -7.52 1.90
C LYS A 19 -11.69 -5.99 2.02
N ASN A 20 -10.67 -5.32 1.50
CA ASN A 20 -10.63 -3.86 1.44
C ASN A 20 -11.13 -3.36 0.08
N GLY A 21 -12.09 -2.44 0.07
CA GLY A 21 -12.73 -1.98 -1.17
C GLY A 21 -11.77 -1.31 -2.17
N MET A 22 -10.76 -0.59 -1.68
CA MET A 22 -9.74 0.04 -2.54
C MET A 22 -8.84 -1.02 -3.18
N MET A 23 -8.37 -1.99 -2.40
CA MET A 23 -7.54 -3.06 -2.92
C MET A 23 -8.31 -4.00 -3.86
N ALA A 24 -9.59 -4.26 -3.58
CA ALA A 24 -10.46 -4.99 -4.49
C ALA A 24 -10.59 -4.27 -5.84
N HIS A 25 -10.83 -2.94 -5.80
CA HIS A 25 -10.88 -2.11 -7.00
C HIS A 25 -9.58 -2.16 -7.82
N LEU A 26 -8.43 -2.02 -7.17
CA LEU A 26 -7.12 -2.09 -7.86
C LEU A 26 -6.89 -3.48 -8.48
N LEU A 27 -7.24 -4.55 -7.78
CA LEU A 27 -7.16 -5.92 -8.31
C LEU A 27 -8.08 -6.10 -9.52
N ASP A 28 -9.32 -5.62 -9.45
CA ASP A 28 -10.28 -5.72 -10.55
C ASP A 28 -9.83 -4.92 -11.79
N SER A 29 -9.25 -3.74 -11.57
CA SER A 29 -8.69 -2.92 -12.65
C SER A 29 -7.48 -3.57 -13.31
N LEU A 30 -6.57 -4.17 -12.52
CA LEU A 30 -5.45 -4.92 -13.04
C LEU A 30 -5.92 -6.17 -13.79
N ASP A 31 -6.85 -6.96 -13.23
CA ASP A 31 -7.40 -8.15 -13.89
C ASP A 31 -8.13 -7.80 -15.21
N ALA A 32 -8.65 -6.57 -15.33
CA ALA A 32 -9.25 -6.04 -16.54
C ALA A 32 -8.24 -5.41 -17.53
N GLY A 33 -6.94 -5.42 -17.22
CA GLY A 33 -5.88 -4.86 -18.07
C GLY A 33 -5.88 -3.33 -18.13
N GLN A 34 -6.32 -2.65 -17.06
CA GLN A 34 -6.35 -1.19 -17.00
C GLN A 34 -5.01 -0.62 -16.50
N ASP A 35 -4.65 0.56 -17.00
CA ASP A 35 -3.56 1.37 -16.42
C ASP A 35 -4.06 2.04 -15.14
N ILE A 36 -3.52 1.62 -13.99
CA ILE A 36 -3.89 2.16 -12.68
C ILE A 36 -3.04 3.38 -12.28
N GLY A 37 -2.17 3.84 -13.18
CA GLY A 37 -1.28 4.96 -12.99
C GLY A 37 -0.10 4.65 -12.06
N HIS A 38 0.89 5.55 -12.08
CA HIS A 38 2.10 5.39 -11.27
C HIS A 38 1.81 5.25 -9.78
N TYR A 39 0.94 6.10 -9.23
CA TYR A 39 0.63 6.04 -7.80
C TYR A 39 -0.29 4.88 -7.44
N GLY A 40 -1.16 4.44 -8.35
CA GLY A 40 -1.93 3.20 -8.16
C GLY A 40 -0.99 1.99 -7.98
N ARG A 41 0.00 1.84 -8.86
CA ARG A 41 1.02 0.79 -8.78
C ARG A 41 1.83 0.86 -7.49
N LEU A 42 2.23 2.06 -7.07
CA LEU A 42 2.98 2.28 -5.83
C LEU A 42 2.15 1.91 -4.58
N VAL A 43 0.91 2.42 -4.48
CA VAL A 43 0.00 2.11 -3.37
C VAL A 43 -0.28 0.61 -3.32
N PHE A 44 -0.55 -0.01 -4.47
CA PHE A 44 -0.77 -1.44 -4.57
C PHE A 44 0.44 -2.23 -4.05
N ALA A 45 1.66 -1.91 -4.51
CA ALA A 45 2.88 -2.58 -4.08
C ALA A 45 3.18 -2.41 -2.59
N MET A 46 2.97 -1.22 -2.02
CA MET A 46 3.14 -0.95 -0.58
C MET A 46 2.24 -1.83 0.29
N VAL A 47 1.01 -2.10 -0.15
CA VAL A 47 0.03 -2.88 0.61
C VAL A 47 0.19 -4.38 0.33
N ALA A 48 0.19 -4.77 -0.95
CA ALA A 48 0.11 -6.16 -1.39
C ALA A 48 1.35 -6.99 -1.03
N ARG A 49 2.53 -6.38 -0.86
CA ARG A 49 3.75 -7.08 -0.41
C ARG A 49 3.63 -7.79 0.94
N HIS A 50 2.63 -7.43 1.74
CA HIS A 50 2.36 -8.08 3.03
C HIS A 50 1.45 -9.31 2.92
N PHE A 51 0.85 -9.54 1.74
CA PHE A 51 -0.14 -10.59 1.50
C PHE A 51 0.24 -11.55 0.37
N MET A 52 1.05 -11.08 -0.59
CA MET A 52 1.53 -11.84 -1.74
C MET A 52 3.05 -12.04 -1.66
N ASP A 53 3.54 -13.07 -2.36
CA ASP A 53 4.98 -13.16 -2.64
C ASP A 53 5.39 -12.27 -3.83
N ASP A 54 6.69 -12.10 -4.04
CA ASP A 54 7.21 -11.18 -5.07
C ASP A 54 6.80 -11.57 -6.49
N GLU A 55 6.72 -12.87 -6.76
CA GLU A 55 6.39 -13.38 -8.09
C GLU A 55 4.93 -13.09 -8.40
N GLU A 56 4.03 -13.38 -7.45
CA GLU A 56 2.60 -13.07 -7.58
C GLU A 56 2.35 -11.56 -7.68
N LEU A 57 3.03 -10.76 -6.86
CA LEU A 57 2.90 -9.31 -6.87
C LEU A 57 3.40 -8.71 -8.19
N ARG A 58 4.55 -9.18 -8.70
CA ARG A 58 5.06 -8.80 -10.01
C ARG A 58 4.07 -9.17 -11.11
N ASP A 59 3.63 -10.42 -11.15
CA ASP A 59 2.74 -10.93 -12.21
C ASP A 59 1.38 -10.20 -12.20
N THR A 60 0.93 -9.75 -11.03
CA THR A 60 -0.27 -8.91 -10.88
C THR A 60 -0.03 -7.49 -11.39
N LEU A 61 1.11 -6.86 -11.05
CA LEU A 61 1.46 -5.53 -11.54
C LEU A 61 1.65 -5.50 -13.07
N LEU A 62 2.12 -6.59 -13.67
CA LEU A 62 2.30 -6.74 -15.11
C LEU A 62 1.00 -6.85 -15.91
N GLN A 63 -0.16 -6.91 -15.25
CA GLN A 63 -1.43 -6.77 -15.95
C GLN A 63 -1.70 -5.33 -16.39
N ASP A 64 -1.01 -4.35 -15.78
CA ASP A 64 -1.06 -2.96 -16.21
C ASP A 64 -0.28 -2.79 -17.54
N PRO A 65 -0.95 -2.40 -18.64
CA PRO A 65 -0.31 -2.33 -19.96
C PRO A 65 0.74 -1.23 -20.08
N ALA A 66 0.76 -0.26 -19.15
CA ALA A 66 1.73 0.83 -19.11
C ALA A 66 2.94 0.50 -18.21
N PHE A 67 3.07 -0.75 -17.75
CA PHE A 67 4.09 -1.17 -16.80
C PHE A 67 4.85 -2.43 -17.26
N ASP A 68 6.17 -2.34 -17.36
CA ASP A 68 7.02 -3.44 -17.81
C ASP A 68 7.69 -4.21 -16.66
N GLU A 69 8.31 -5.36 -17.00
CA GLU A 69 8.94 -6.24 -16.01
C GLU A 69 10.12 -5.58 -15.27
N GLY A 70 10.92 -4.77 -15.97
CA GLY A 70 12.04 -4.06 -15.37
C GLY A 70 11.57 -3.02 -14.35
N GLN A 71 10.52 -2.29 -14.69
CA GLN A 71 9.87 -1.34 -13.80
C GLN A 71 9.24 -2.03 -12.58
N ALA A 72 8.59 -3.19 -12.78
CA ALA A 72 8.01 -3.96 -11.68
C ALA A 72 9.07 -4.44 -10.69
N LEU A 73 10.16 -5.02 -11.18
CA LEU A 73 11.27 -5.46 -10.33
C LEU A 73 11.89 -4.30 -9.55
N SER A 74 12.13 -3.17 -10.22
CA SER A 74 12.66 -1.95 -9.59
C SER A 74 11.73 -1.40 -8.49
N LEU A 75 10.41 -1.38 -8.75
CA LEU A 75 9.42 -0.94 -7.77
C LEU A 75 9.41 -1.86 -6.54
N LEU A 76 9.44 -3.17 -6.74
CA LEU A 76 9.43 -4.14 -5.63
C LEU A 76 10.69 -4.02 -4.77
N GLU A 77 11.86 -3.87 -5.41
CA GLU A 77 13.11 -3.61 -4.71
C GLU A 77 13.04 -2.30 -3.93
N GLN A 78 12.57 -1.22 -4.55
CA GLN A 78 12.46 0.10 -3.93
C GLN A 78 11.55 0.06 -2.70
N VAL A 79 10.37 -0.55 -2.81
CA VAL A 79 9.39 -0.60 -1.71
C VAL A 79 9.95 -1.40 -0.54
N LYS A 80 10.63 -2.51 -0.81
CA LYS A 80 11.30 -3.32 0.22
C LYS A 80 12.47 -2.61 0.87
N ALA A 81 13.37 -2.02 0.06
CA ALA A 81 14.58 -1.38 0.55
C ALA A 81 14.27 -0.15 1.43
N ARG A 82 13.19 0.58 1.10
CA ARG A 82 12.71 1.73 1.88
C ARG A 82 11.79 1.35 3.04
N ASP A 83 11.47 0.07 3.14
CA ASP A 83 10.49 -0.50 4.06
C ASP A 83 9.24 0.35 4.26
N TYR A 84 8.61 0.74 3.14
CA TYR A 84 7.44 1.60 3.21
C TYR A 84 6.30 0.96 3.98
N SER A 85 5.78 1.69 4.97
CA SER A 85 4.53 1.34 5.62
C SER A 85 3.35 1.52 4.66
N PRO A 86 2.28 0.70 4.77
CA PRO A 86 1.05 0.89 4.01
C PRO A 86 0.50 2.32 4.17
N PRO A 87 0.09 2.99 3.08
CA PRO A 87 -0.33 4.38 3.16
C PRO A 87 -1.64 4.53 3.94
N ARG A 88 -1.78 5.65 4.65
CA ARG A 88 -3.07 6.06 5.20
C ARG A 88 -3.95 6.69 4.13
N ARG A 89 -5.26 6.75 4.39
CA ARG A 89 -6.26 7.34 3.51
C ARG A 89 -5.85 8.72 2.98
N GLU A 90 -5.39 9.62 3.85
CA GLU A 90 -5.02 10.98 3.44
C GLU A 90 -3.91 10.97 2.38
N LYS A 91 -2.95 10.04 2.52
CA LYS A 91 -1.85 9.90 1.56
C LYS A 91 -2.32 9.28 0.25
N VAL A 92 -3.24 8.32 0.30
CA VAL A 92 -3.90 7.76 -0.90
C VAL A 92 -4.62 8.87 -1.67
N LEU A 93 -5.40 9.71 -0.99
CA LEU A 93 -6.13 10.81 -1.63
C LEU A 93 -5.18 11.86 -2.24
N GLN A 94 -4.07 12.18 -1.57
CA GLN A 94 -3.02 13.05 -2.12
C GLN A 94 -2.37 12.50 -3.38
N PHE A 95 -2.17 11.19 -3.44
CA PHE A 95 -1.62 10.50 -4.61
C PHE A 95 -2.63 10.45 -5.75
N GLN A 96 -3.88 10.11 -5.45
CA GLN A 96 -4.97 10.14 -6.43
C GLN A 96 -5.11 11.52 -7.09
N ALA A 97 -5.01 12.62 -6.33
CA ALA A 97 -5.11 13.97 -6.87
C ALA A 97 -4.03 14.33 -7.93
N GLN A 98 -2.99 13.50 -8.07
CA GLN A 98 -1.88 13.69 -9.02
C GLN A 98 -1.95 12.78 -10.24
N GLN A 99 -2.99 11.96 -10.38
CA GLN A 99 -3.18 11.08 -11.52
C GLN A 99 -4.66 10.99 -11.94
N GLU A 100 -4.92 10.50 -13.14
CA GLU A 100 -6.29 10.38 -13.65
C GLU A 100 -7.03 9.18 -13.06
N PHE A 101 -6.34 8.05 -12.87
CA PHE A 101 -6.95 6.83 -12.35
C PHE A 101 -7.36 7.00 -10.86
N PRO A 102 -8.64 6.74 -10.50
CA PRO A 102 -9.14 6.92 -9.14
C PRO A 102 -8.76 5.74 -8.24
N ILE A 103 -7.60 5.82 -7.56
CA ILE A 103 -7.14 4.80 -6.61
C ILE A 103 -8.23 4.44 -5.57
N CYS A 104 -8.91 5.48 -5.08
CA CYS A 104 -10.00 5.47 -4.13
C CYS A 104 -11.32 5.85 -4.83
N PRO A 105 -12.11 4.86 -5.32
CA PRO A 105 -13.28 5.14 -6.14
C PRO A 105 -14.40 5.86 -5.36
N ASN A 106 -14.49 5.64 -4.04
CA ASN A 106 -15.50 6.26 -3.16
C ASN A 106 -14.85 7.29 -2.22
N ALA A 107 -14.16 8.29 -2.79
CA ALA A 107 -13.41 9.28 -2.01
C ALA A 107 -14.29 10.10 -1.03
N GLU A 108 -15.60 10.17 -1.24
CA GLU A 108 -16.53 10.90 -0.35
C GLU A 108 -16.84 10.14 0.95
N ASP A 109 -16.72 8.81 0.96
CA ASP A 109 -16.90 8.00 2.17
C ASP A 109 -15.66 8.17 3.05
N PRO A 110 -15.77 8.72 4.28
CA PRO A 110 -14.63 8.96 5.18
C PRO A 110 -13.85 7.69 5.54
N ASP A 111 -14.47 6.52 5.45
CA ASP A 111 -13.85 5.25 5.79
C ASP A 111 -13.23 4.54 4.57
N ALA A 112 -13.55 4.96 3.34
CA ALA A 112 -12.99 4.32 2.15
C ALA A 112 -11.46 4.42 2.14
N CYS A 113 -10.80 3.44 1.54
CA CYS A 113 -9.36 3.50 1.25
C CYS A 113 -8.46 3.56 2.50
N ASN A 114 -9.05 3.33 3.68
CA ASN A 114 -8.33 3.03 4.89
C ASN A 114 -8.00 1.54 4.94
N VAL A 115 -6.78 1.20 4.50
CA VAL A 115 -6.32 -0.21 4.44
C VAL A 115 -6.27 -0.88 5.81
N TYR A 116 -6.08 -0.11 6.89
CA TYR A 116 -5.99 -0.64 8.26
C TYR A 116 -7.34 -1.02 8.87
N LYS A 117 -8.46 -0.64 8.22
CA LYS A 117 -9.81 -0.97 8.68
C LYS A 117 -10.16 -2.43 8.41
N ASP A 118 -9.86 -2.89 7.19
CA ASP A 118 -10.31 -4.20 6.70
C ASP A 118 -9.17 -5.24 6.60
N LEU A 119 -7.91 -4.79 6.58
CA LEU A 119 -6.74 -5.66 6.46
C LEU A 119 -5.99 -5.77 7.78
N GLN A 120 -5.48 -6.96 8.06
CA GLN A 120 -4.59 -7.23 9.19
C GLN A 120 -3.16 -7.31 8.69
N PHE A 121 -2.32 -6.38 9.15
CA PHE A 121 -0.89 -6.36 8.82
C PHE A 121 -0.08 -7.06 9.92
N PRO A 122 1.18 -7.45 9.64
CA PRO A 122 2.10 -7.89 10.68
C PRO A 122 2.33 -6.81 11.74
N GLU A 123 2.58 -7.20 13.00
CA GLU A 123 2.77 -6.28 14.13
C GLU A 123 3.81 -5.18 13.85
N SER A 124 4.91 -5.54 13.20
CA SER A 124 6.00 -4.62 12.84
C SER A 124 5.52 -3.41 12.03
N VAL A 125 4.45 -3.55 11.24
CA VAL A 125 3.86 -2.42 10.50
C VAL A 125 3.28 -1.38 11.44
N TYR A 126 2.66 -1.80 12.54
CA TYR A 126 2.07 -0.90 13.53
C TYR A 126 3.13 -0.24 14.42
N GLU A 127 4.21 -0.97 14.75
CA GLU A 127 5.35 -0.44 15.53
C GLU A 127 5.98 0.79 14.87
N HIS A 128 6.21 0.76 13.55
CA HIS A 128 6.73 1.91 12.80
C HIS A 128 5.79 3.12 12.78
N ILE A 129 4.48 2.88 12.92
CA ILE A 129 3.47 3.95 12.95
C ILE A 129 3.43 4.63 14.33
N SER A 130 3.58 3.87 15.41
CA SER A 130 3.65 4.41 16.78
C SER A 130 4.93 5.20 17.02
N GLU A 131 6.10 4.68 16.62
CA GLU A 131 7.38 5.35 16.82
C GLU A 131 7.44 6.73 16.14
N TYR A 132 6.87 6.85 14.94
CA TYR A 132 6.80 8.15 14.24
C TYR A 132 5.87 9.15 14.92
N ARG A 133 4.77 8.69 15.53
CA ARG A 133 3.86 9.55 16.30
C ARG A 133 4.50 10.03 17.59
N GLU A 134 5.23 9.15 18.28
CA GLU A 134 5.95 9.48 19.51
C GLU A 134 7.12 10.44 19.23
N GLN A 135 7.92 10.22 18.18
CA GLN A 135 8.99 11.15 17.81
C GLN A 135 8.47 12.55 17.48
N LYS A 136 7.34 12.68 16.76
CA LYS A 136 6.73 14.00 16.48
C LYS A 136 6.11 14.66 17.71
N ALA A 137 5.54 13.88 18.62
CA ALA A 137 5.05 14.41 19.89
C ALA A 137 6.21 14.99 20.70
N HIS A 138 7.31 14.25 20.81
CA HIS A 138 8.53 14.72 21.48
C HIS A 138 9.17 15.94 20.81
N THR A 139 9.11 16.09 19.47
CA THR A 139 9.64 17.30 18.80
C THR A 139 8.75 18.53 18.96
N HIS A 140 7.46 18.40 19.27
CA HIS A 140 6.56 19.54 19.52
C HIS A 140 6.61 20.03 20.97
N ASP A 141 7.00 19.18 21.92
CA ASP A 141 7.13 19.55 23.34
C ASP A 141 8.42 20.34 23.63
N GLU A 142 9.51 20.10 22.90
CA GLU A 142 10.79 20.81 23.14
C GLU A 142 10.82 22.26 22.60
N ASP A 143 10.01 22.59 21.58
CA ASP A 143 9.93 23.97 21.05
C ASP A 143 9.02 24.89 21.90
N SER A 144 8.09 24.32 22.68
CA SER A 144 7.16 25.09 23.52
C SER A 144 7.74 25.49 24.88
N GLN A 145 8.89 24.93 25.29
CA GLN A 145 9.53 25.27 26.57
C GLN A 145 10.63 26.34 26.47
N ALA A 146 11.05 26.74 25.26
CA ALA A 146 12.09 27.77 25.08
C ALA A 146 11.57 29.23 25.08
N ALA A 147 10.25 29.45 25.08
CA ALA A 147 9.63 30.78 24.98
C ALA A 147 8.98 31.28 26.28
N GLY A 148 9.45 30.80 27.45
CA GLY A 148 8.87 31.21 28.73
C GLY A 148 9.83 31.09 29.90
N SER A 149 10.70 32.08 30.08
CA SER A 149 11.17 32.46 31.41
C SER A 149 11.48 33.96 31.44
N PRO A 150 10.93 34.70 32.41
CA PRO A 150 11.09 36.16 32.55
C PRO A 150 12.48 36.57 33.04
#